data_AF-A0AAP8MBL2-F1
#
_entry.id   AF-A0AAP8MBL2-F1
#
_cell.length_a   1.000
_cell.length_b   1.000
_cell.length_c   1.000
_cell.angle_alpha   90.00
_cell.angle_beta   90.00
_cell.angle_gamma   90.00
#
_symmetry.space_group_name_H-M   'P 1'
#
loop_
_entity.id
_entity.type
_entity.pdbx_description
1 polymer ?
#
loop_
_entity_poly.entity_id
_entity_poly.type
_entity_poly.pdbx_seq_one_letter_code
_entity_poly.pdbx_strand_id
1 'polypeptide(L)' 'MEKQNLPETLADRLQRLETVVKNLESEDQSIEKSLAEYEEGINLIRKAQADISNAEQKVHILGNTAFGEEES' A
#
# COMPACT_ATOMS: atom_id res chain seq x y z
N MET A 1 12.61 7.09 24.40
CA MET A 1 12.79 6.21 23.23
C MET A 1 11.84 6.69 22.15
N GLU A 2 12.32 7.58 21.28
CA GLU A 2 11.57 8.03 20.11
C GLU A 2 11.51 6.86 19.13
N LYS A 3 10.37 6.18 19.05
CA LYS A 3 10.11 5.26 17.93
C LYS A 3 10.13 6.13 16.69
N GLN A 4 11.25 6.13 15.98
CA GLN A 4 11.40 6.90 14.76
C GLN A 4 10.26 6.52 13.82
N ASN A 5 9.47 7.53 13.46
CA ASN A 5 8.29 7.41 12.64
C ASN A 5 8.74 7.25 11.18
N LEU A 6 9.32 6.10 10.86
CA LEU A 6 9.74 5.75 9.51
C LEU A 6 8.50 5.66 8.60
N PRO A 7 8.57 6.15 7.36
CA PRO A 7 7.45 6.06 6.44
C PRO A 7 7.12 4.58 6.19
N GLU A 8 5.85 4.20 6.36
CA GLU A 8 5.37 2.84 6.07
C GLU A 8 5.74 2.45 4.62
N THR A 9 6.29 1.26 4.46
CA THR A 9 6.60 0.66 3.17
C THR A 9 5.40 -0.09 2.59
N LEU A 10 5.51 -0.51 1.32
CA LEU A 10 4.52 -1.40 0.70
C LEU A 10 4.41 -2.73 1.46
N ALA A 11 5.55 -3.28 1.92
CA ALA A 11 5.56 -4.51 2.70
C ALA A 11 4.81 -4.36 4.03
N ASP A 12 5.01 -3.23 4.73
CA ASP A 12 4.29 -2.94 5.98
C ASP A 12 2.78 -2.86 5.74
N ARG A 13 2.36 -2.22 4.64
CA ARG A 13 0.94 -2.14 4.26
C ARG A 13 0.33 -3.51 3.97
N LEU A 14 1.04 -4.37 3.26
CA LEU A 14 0.59 -5.73 2.97
C LEU A 14 0.47 -6.57 4.25
N GLN A 15 1.45 -6.49 5.14
CA GLN A 15 1.40 -7.18 6.43
C GLN A 15 0.23 -6.70 7.29
N ARG A 16 -0.07 -5.38 7.26
CA ARG A 16 -1.24 -4.85 7.96
C ARG A 16 -2.54 -5.36 7.33
N LEU A 17 -2.62 -5.44 6.00
CA LEU A 17 -3.78 -5.96 5.30
C LEU A 17 -4.05 -7.44 5.65
N GLU A 18 -3.00 -8.27 5.76
CA GLU A 18 -3.13 -9.66 6.23
C GLU A 18 -3.73 -9.73 7.64
N THR A 19 -3.32 -8.82 8.53
CA THR A 19 -3.86 -8.72 9.89
C THR A 19 -5.35 -8.34 9.86
N VAL A 20 -5.71 -7.36 9.03
CA VAL A 20 -7.11 -6.93 8.82
C VAL A 20 -7.96 -8.11 8.34
N VAL A 21 -7.50 -8.86 7.33
CA VAL A 21 -8.22 -10.02 6.81
C VAL A 21 -8.42 -11.08 7.91
N LYS A 22 -7.37 -11.40 8.67
CA LYS A 22 -7.46 -12.36 9.77
C LYS A 22 -8.45 -11.92 10.85
N ASN A 23 -8.51 -10.61 11.14
CA ASN A 23 -9.46 -10.06 12.09
C ASN A 23 -10.90 -10.20 11.59
N LEU A 24 -11.14 -9.91 10.29
CA LEU A 24 -12.44 -10.04 9.66
C LEU A 24 -12.95 -11.49 9.58
N GLU A 25 -12.04 -12.46 9.53
CA GLU A 25 -12.38 -13.89 9.56
C GLU A 25 -12.72 -14.42 10.98
N SER A 26 -12.54 -13.59 12.01
CA SER A 26 -12.80 -14.01 13.39
C SER A 26 -14.30 -14.01 13.73
N GLU A 27 -14.80 -15.13 14.26
CA GLU A 27 -16.23 -15.33 14.57
C GLU A 27 -16.75 -14.45 15.74
N ASP A 28 -15.85 -13.91 16.57
CA ASP A 28 -16.18 -13.11 17.77
C ASP A 28 -16.14 -11.58 17.53
N GLN A 29 -16.06 -11.12 16.28
CA GLN A 29 -15.98 -9.68 15.98
C GLN A 29 -17.38 -9.01 15.97
N SER A 30 -17.47 -7.83 16.60
CA SER A 30 -18.68 -7.01 16.48
C SER A 30 -18.74 -6.35 15.09
N ILE A 31 -19.95 -6.08 14.60
CA ILE A 31 -20.19 -5.46 13.30
C ILE A 31 -19.46 -4.11 13.19
N GLU A 32 -19.46 -3.29 14.24
CA GLU A 32 -18.77 -2.00 14.24
C GLU A 32 -17.25 -2.16 14.07
N LYS A 33 -16.67 -3.19 14.70
CA LYS A 33 -15.25 -3.50 14.53
C LYS A 33 -14.96 -4.04 13.14
N SER A 34 -15.79 -4.92 12.61
CA SER A 34 -15.65 -5.43 11.23
C SER A 34 -15.76 -4.32 10.20
N LEU A 35 -16.64 -3.33 10.42
CA LEU A 35 -16.75 -2.17 9.54
C LEU A 35 -15.49 -1.30 9.59
N ALA A 36 -14.94 -1.06 10.78
CA ALA A 36 -13.70 -0.30 10.94
C ALA A 36 -12.49 -1.01 10.29
N GLU A 37 -12.35 -2.32 10.49
CA GLU A 37 -11.29 -3.13 9.84
C GLU A 37 -11.45 -3.13 8.32
N TYR A 38 -12.69 -3.21 7.80
CA TYR A 38 -12.95 -3.12 6.37
C TYR A 38 -12.53 -1.76 5.78
N GLU A 39 -12.89 -0.65 6.43
CA GLU A 39 -12.46 0.69 6.02
C GLU A 39 -10.93 0.83 6.03
N GLU A 40 -10.28 0.28 7.05
CA GLU A 40 -8.81 0.23 7.13
C GLU A 40 -8.23 -0.56 5.95
N GLY A 41 -8.75 -1.75 5.67
CA GLY A 41 -8.32 -2.59 4.55
C GLY A 41 -8.43 -1.87 3.21
N ILE A 42 -9.56 -1.20 2.95
CA ILE A 42 -9.74 -0.40 1.73
C ILE A 42 -8.71 0.73 1.63
N ASN A 43 -8.41 1.40 2.73
CA ASN A 43 -7.40 2.47 2.76
C ASN A 43 -5.99 1.93 2.47
N LEU A 44 -5.62 0.78 3.06
CA LEU A 44 -4.34 0.12 2.82
C LEU A 44 -4.16 -0.26 1.35
N ILE A 45 -5.21 -0.85 0.74
CA ILE A 45 -5.20 -1.22 -0.69
C ILE A 45 -5.01 0.02 -1.58
N ARG A 46 -5.76 1.10 -1.31
CA ARG A 46 -5.63 2.34 -2.09
C ARG A 46 -4.22 2.93 -2.02
N LYS A 47 -3.61 2.94 -0.84
CA LYS A 47 -2.23 3.41 -0.65
C LYS A 47 -1.23 2.52 -1.39
N ALA A 48 -1.36 1.21 -1.27
CA ALA A 48 -0.49 0.26 -1.97
C ALA A 48 -0.57 0.44 -3.50
N GLN A 49 -1.77 0.61 -4.06
CA GLN A 49 -1.96 0.89 -5.47
C GLN A 49 -1.32 2.21 -5.90
N ALA A 50 -1.44 3.25 -5.08
CA ALA A 50 -0.79 4.54 -5.35
C ALA A 50 0.75 4.41 -5.35
N ASP A 51 1.34 3.66 -4.42
CA ASP A 51 2.78 3.45 -4.38
C ASP A 51 3.28 2.71 -5.63
N ILE A 52 2.57 1.66 -6.03
CA ILE A 52 2.90 0.88 -7.22
C ILE A 52 2.80 1.76 -8.46
N SER A 53 1.70 2.50 -8.62
CA SER A 53 1.51 3.41 -9.76
C SER A 53 2.59 4.50 -9.81
N ASN A 54 2.97 5.06 -8.66
CA ASN A 54 4.07 6.01 -8.57
C ASN A 54 5.42 5.39 -8.97
N ALA A 55 5.68 4.14 -8.57
CA ALA A 55 6.89 3.42 -8.95
C ALA A 55 6.91 3.12 -10.46
N GLU A 56 5.80 2.65 -11.03
CA GLU A 56 5.63 2.42 -12.46
C GLU A 56 5.85 3.70 -13.26
N GLN A 57 5.26 4.82 -12.84
CA GLN A 57 5.46 6.11 -13.49
C GLN A 57 6.93 6.53 -13.48
N LYS A 58 7.63 6.35 -12.36
CA LYS A 58 9.07 6.66 -12.27
C LYS A 58 9.88 5.79 -13.22
N VAL A 59 9.62 4.49 -13.26
CA VAL A 59 10.28 3.56 -14.19
C VAL A 59 10.00 3.94 -15.64
N HIS A 60 8.77 4.30 -15.97
CA HIS A 60 8.38 4.74 -17.31
C HIS A 60 9.12 6.01 -17.74
N ILE A 61 9.18 7.03 -16.88
CA ILE A 61 9.93 8.26 -17.15
C ILE A 61 11.41 7.93 -17.36
N LEU A 62 12.03 7.15 -16.46
CA LEU A 62 13.43 6.77 -16.56
C LEU A 62 13.74 5.99 -17.85
N GLY A 63 12.86 5.05 -18.22
CA GLY A 63 12.97 4.31 -19.48
C GLY A 63 12.84 5.22 -20.70
N ASN A 64 11.89 6.14 -20.69
CA ASN A 64 11.69 7.08 -21.80
C ASN A 64 12.85 8.10 -21.91
N THR A 65 13.42 8.52 -20.79
CA THR A 65 14.62 9.38 -20.79
C THR A 65 15.89 8.62 -21.21
N ALA A 66 15.99 7.31 -20.92
CA ALA A 66 17.14 6.50 -21.29
C ALA A 66 17.12 6.08 -22.78
N PHE A 67 15.95 6.03 -23.41
CA PHE A 67 15.78 5.65 -24.82
C PHE A 67 15.48 6.84 -25.75
N GLY A 68 15.34 8.06 -25.21
CA GLY A 68 14.92 9.25 -25.95
C GLY A 68 16.03 10.12 -26.55
N GLU A 69 17.31 9.73 -26.49
CA GLU A 69 18.43 10.51 -27.02
C GLU A 69 19.03 9.99 -28.35
N GLU A 70 18.48 8.93 -28.96
CA GLU A 70 19.00 8.39 -30.25
C GLU A 70 18.24 8.82 -31.52
N GLU A 71 17.27 9.76 -31.45
CA GLU A 71 16.74 10.40 -32.65
C GLU A 71 17.03 11.91 -32.65
N SER A 72 18.24 12.27 -33.10
CA SER A 72 18.63 13.61 -33.54
C SER A 72 19.59 13.53 -34.72
#